data_AF-A0A7S4T4Q6-F1
#
_entry.id   AF-A0A7S4T4Q6-F1
#
_cell.length_a   1.000
_cell.length_b   1.000
_cell.length_c   1.000
_cell.angle_alpha   90.00
_cell.angle_beta   90.00
_cell.angle_gamma   90.00
#
_symmetry.space_group_name_H-M   'P 1'
#
loop_
_entity.id
_entity.type
_entity.pdbx_description
1 polymer ?
#
loop_
_entity_poly.entity_id
_entity_poly.type
_entity_poly.pdbx_seq_one_letter_code
_entity_poly.pdbx_strand_id
1 'polypeptide(L)'
;DNPTSAMYCLDDAFHRTSCYSDIELYMWKPPSSVHVLCAGSQCVVEYNQKSIQVPSSNKSWKSKYVVVGGIGADPWIINMYYTKGDYEKAISNNETKKIKVKVKSWSLIGAQLLTPEPRTVHYMKDSCKNPWSYIVVLTMDGIAIKIGHPHKFGIELVLERVKMAINHTKTYKGF
;
A
#
# COMPACT_ATOMS: atom_id res chain seq x y z
N ASP A 1 22.25 29.62 8.21
CA ASP A 1 20.93 29.13 8.63
C ASP A 1 19.84 29.44 7.61
N ASN A 2 19.52 28.44 6.77
CA ASN A 2 18.20 28.14 6.18
C ASN A 2 18.40 27.19 4.98
N PRO A 3 17.97 25.92 5.03
CA PRO A 3 17.83 25.13 3.83
C PRO A 3 16.46 25.38 3.20
N THR A 4 16.48 25.99 2.03
CA THR A 4 15.35 26.23 1.14
C THR A 4 14.73 24.90 0.70
N SER A 5 13.44 24.73 0.96
CA SER A 5 12.62 23.61 0.51
C SER A 5 12.57 23.53 -1.02
N ALA A 6 13.07 22.44 -1.60
CA ALA A 6 12.89 22.13 -3.01
C ALA A 6 11.60 21.33 -3.19
N MET A 7 10.57 22.01 -3.72
CA MET A 7 9.33 21.43 -4.23
C MET A 7 9.60 21.03 -5.70
N TYR A 8 9.61 19.74 -6.00
CA TYR A 8 9.71 19.27 -7.39
C TYR A 8 8.31 18.96 -7.92
N CYS A 9 7.82 19.83 -8.80
CA CYS A 9 6.67 19.59 -9.67
C CYS A 9 7.02 18.45 -10.64
N LEU A 10 6.19 17.40 -10.67
CA LEU A 10 6.20 16.39 -11.74
C LEU A 10 5.17 16.81 -12.79
N ASP A 11 5.49 17.85 -13.54
CA ASP A 11 4.89 18.07 -14.86
C ASP A 11 5.89 17.54 -15.87
N ASP A 12 5.65 16.36 -16.44
CA ASP A 12 6.04 16.11 -17.83
C ASP A 12 5.22 14.99 -18.44
N ALA A 13 4.59 15.37 -19.55
CA ALA A 13 3.62 14.62 -20.30
C ALA A 13 4.23 13.34 -20.91
N PHE A 14 3.54 12.22 -20.75
CA PHE A 14 3.77 11.02 -21.56
C PHE A 14 3.43 11.32 -23.03
N HIS A 15 4.40 11.78 -23.80
CA HIS A 15 4.35 11.69 -25.26
C HIS A 15 4.77 10.29 -25.68
N ARG A 16 3.81 9.51 -26.23
CA ARG A 16 4.12 8.29 -26.99
C ARG A 16 4.61 8.70 -28.37
N THR A 17 5.91 8.50 -28.61
CA THR A 17 6.45 8.33 -29.96
C THR A 17 7.00 6.91 -30.07
N SER A 18 6.43 6.14 -30.99
CA SER A 18 6.93 4.81 -31.35
C SER A 18 8.21 4.97 -32.18
N CYS A 19 9.34 4.46 -31.70
CA CYS A 19 10.50 3.98 -32.45
C CYS A 19 11.29 3.10 -31.49
N TYR A 20 11.67 1.88 -31.88
CA TYR A 20 12.54 1.03 -31.08
C TYR A 20 13.91 1.71 -30.91
N SER A 21 14.28 2.05 -29.68
CA SER A 21 15.66 2.30 -29.27
C SER A 21 15.82 1.77 -27.86
N ASP A 22 16.94 1.11 -27.58
CA ASP A 22 17.27 0.54 -26.28
C ASP A 22 17.06 1.58 -25.18
N ILE A 23 16.03 1.37 -24.36
CA ILE A 23 15.78 2.21 -23.19
C ILE A 23 16.80 1.77 -22.13
N GLU A 24 17.90 2.50 -22.01
CA GLU A 24 18.75 2.42 -20.82
C GLU A 24 17.95 2.91 -19.62
N LEU A 25 17.39 1.96 -18.87
CA LEU A 25 16.80 2.23 -17.57
C LEU A 25 17.92 2.54 -16.58
N TYR A 26 18.16 3.82 -16.30
CA TYR A 26 19.01 4.27 -15.20
C TYR A 26 18.37 3.88 -13.88
N MET A 27 18.70 2.69 -13.38
CA MET A 27 18.24 2.21 -12.09
C MET A 27 19.03 2.94 -11.00
N TRP A 28 18.46 4.02 -10.47
CA TRP A 28 19.04 4.75 -9.36
C TRP A 28 19.17 3.85 -8.13
N LYS A 29 20.39 3.66 -7.63
CA LYS A 29 20.68 2.99 -6.37
C LYS A 29 20.72 4.04 -5.25
N PRO A 30 19.78 4.02 -4.31
CA PRO A 30 19.79 4.96 -3.19
C PRO A 30 21.10 4.88 -2.38
N PRO A 31 21.57 6.01 -1.83
CA PRO A 31 22.57 6.01 -0.77
C PRO A 31 22.14 5.10 0.39
N SER A 32 23.10 4.54 1.14
CA SER A 32 22.85 3.65 2.29
C SER A 32 21.98 4.26 3.40
N SER A 33 21.87 5.59 3.41
CA SER A 33 21.01 6.38 4.31
C SER A 33 19.56 6.49 3.83
N VAL A 34 19.25 6.07 2.60
CA VAL A 34 17.90 6.06 2.04
C VAL A 34 17.33 4.65 2.18
N HIS A 35 16.38 4.49 3.08
CA HIS A 35 15.63 3.25 3.20
C HIS A 35 14.66 3.12 2.03
N VAL A 36 14.93 2.19 1.11
CA VAL A 36 13.95 1.76 0.11
C VAL A 36 12.84 1.03 0.86
N LEU A 37 11.77 1.76 1.17
CA LEU A 37 10.56 1.17 1.73
C LEU A 37 10.00 0.27 0.64
N CYS A 38 10.17 -1.05 0.84
CA CYS A 38 9.54 -2.06 0.00
C CYS A 38 8.06 -1.68 -0.15
N ALA A 39 7.55 -1.69 -1.39
CA ALA A 39 6.23 -1.14 -1.71
C ALA A 39 5.07 -1.86 -0.99
N GLY A 40 5.35 -2.95 -0.25
CA GLY A 40 4.40 -3.62 0.60
C GLY A 40 5.00 -4.38 1.77
N SER A 41 4.09 -4.85 2.62
CA SER A 41 4.37 -5.57 3.86
C SER A 41 3.45 -6.79 3.98
N GLN A 42 3.93 -7.86 4.63
CA GLN A 42 3.08 -9.01 4.94
C GLN A 42 2.21 -8.67 6.14
N CYS A 43 0.95 -8.33 5.88
CA CYS A 43 -0.03 -7.91 6.87
C CYS A 43 -1.12 -8.95 7.08
N VAL A 44 -1.96 -8.68 8.06
CA VAL A 44 -3.25 -9.33 8.25
C VAL A 44 -4.34 -8.31 7.94
N VAL A 45 -5.38 -8.69 7.20
CA VAL A 45 -6.40 -7.74 6.75
C VAL A 45 -7.81 -8.26 6.98
N GLU A 46 -8.73 -7.32 7.19
CA GLU A 46 -10.16 -7.57 7.11
C GLU A 46 -10.77 -6.49 6.20
N TYR A 47 -11.60 -6.92 5.25
CA TYR A 47 -12.21 -6.06 4.24
C TYR A 47 -13.61 -6.58 3.90
N ASN A 48 -14.37 -5.81 3.10
CA ASN A 48 -15.76 -6.07 2.70
C ASN A 48 -16.77 -6.01 3.85
N GLN A 49 -16.49 -5.20 4.87
CA GLN A 49 -17.46 -4.88 5.91
C GLN A 49 -17.70 -3.37 5.92
N LYS A 50 -18.95 -2.96 6.20
CA LYS A 50 -19.28 -1.56 6.49
C LYS A 50 -18.84 -1.14 7.90
N SER A 51 -18.59 -2.11 8.78
CA SER A 51 -18.13 -1.84 10.15
C SER A 51 -16.68 -1.36 10.14
N ILE A 52 -16.45 -0.19 10.74
CA ILE A 52 -15.12 0.36 11.00
C ILE A 52 -14.44 -0.27 12.22
N GLN A 53 -15.19 -1.05 13.02
CA GLN A 53 -14.68 -1.67 14.23
C GLN A 53 -13.77 -2.85 13.89
N VAL A 54 -12.66 -2.94 14.61
CA VAL A 54 -11.72 -4.06 14.51
C VAL A 54 -12.45 -5.38 14.85
N PRO A 55 -12.17 -6.51 14.17
CA PRO A 55 -12.89 -7.74 14.45
C PRO A 55 -12.59 -8.22 15.87
N SER A 56 -13.55 -8.93 16.46
CA SER A 56 -13.50 -9.39 17.86
C SER A 56 -12.59 -10.60 18.10
N SER A 57 -12.13 -11.27 17.04
CA SER A 57 -11.20 -12.40 17.10
C SER A 57 -10.11 -12.26 16.05
N ASN A 58 -8.93 -12.82 16.35
CA ASN A 58 -7.82 -12.85 15.41
C ASN A 58 -8.10 -13.73 14.16
N LYS A 59 -9.07 -14.65 14.24
CA LYS A 59 -9.41 -15.60 13.17
C LYS A 59 -10.09 -14.94 11.96
N SER A 60 -10.70 -13.78 12.15
CA SER A 60 -11.37 -13.04 11.06
C SER A 60 -10.38 -12.38 10.11
N TRP A 61 -9.13 -12.20 10.54
CA TRP A 61 -8.11 -11.59 9.72
C TRP A 61 -7.53 -12.58 8.70
N LYS A 62 -7.22 -12.08 7.52
CA LYS A 62 -6.63 -12.85 6.42
C LYS A 62 -5.21 -12.37 6.17
N SER A 63 -4.24 -13.27 6.14
CA SER A 63 -2.87 -12.92 5.76
C SER A 63 -2.83 -12.47 4.30
N LYS A 64 -2.22 -11.30 4.05
CA LYS A 64 -2.03 -10.70 2.72
C LYS A 64 -0.73 -9.92 2.65
N TYR A 65 -0.09 -9.97 1.49
CA TYR A 65 0.98 -9.02 1.18
C TYR A 65 0.34 -7.76 0.60
N VAL A 66 0.37 -6.68 1.38
CA VAL A 66 -0.32 -5.42 1.10
C VAL A 66 0.64 -4.45 0.47
N VAL A 67 0.32 -3.96 -0.73
CA VAL A 67 1.14 -3.05 -1.54
C VAL A 67 0.29 -1.82 -1.89
N VAL A 68 0.82 -0.62 -1.68
CA VAL A 68 0.10 0.64 -1.97
C VAL A 68 0.89 1.44 -2.99
N GLY A 69 0.33 1.55 -4.20
CA GLY A 69 1.13 1.87 -5.38
C GLY A 69 2.18 0.78 -5.65
N GLY A 70 2.57 0.59 -6.89
CA GLY A 70 3.54 -0.46 -7.22
C GLY A 70 3.91 -0.47 -8.68
N ILE A 71 4.92 -1.25 -9.01
CA ILE A 71 5.33 -1.45 -10.41
C ILE A 71 4.13 -1.97 -11.21
N GLY A 72 3.68 -1.19 -12.20
CA GLY A 72 2.53 -1.52 -13.04
C GLY A 72 1.15 -1.28 -12.42
N ALA A 73 1.04 -0.61 -11.26
CA ALA A 73 -0.23 -0.24 -10.66
C ALA A 73 -0.31 1.27 -10.38
N ASP A 74 -1.50 1.85 -10.51
CA ASP A 74 -1.71 3.27 -10.21
C ASP A 74 -1.33 3.59 -8.75
N PRO A 75 -0.75 4.78 -8.49
CA PRO A 75 -0.21 5.13 -7.18
C PRO A 75 -1.27 5.24 -6.08
N TRP A 76 -2.55 5.38 -6.44
CA TRP A 76 -3.68 5.44 -5.51
C TRP A 76 -4.41 4.10 -5.32
N ILE A 77 -3.85 2.98 -5.79
CA ILE A 77 -4.46 1.66 -5.61
C ILE A 77 -3.75 0.92 -4.47
N ILE A 78 -4.55 0.39 -3.54
CA ILE A 78 -4.08 -0.62 -2.59
C ILE A 78 -4.36 -2.01 -3.14
N ASN A 79 -3.31 -2.82 -3.26
CA ASN A 79 -3.34 -4.18 -3.76
C ASN A 79 -3.01 -5.16 -2.64
N MET A 80 -3.77 -6.25 -2.55
CA MET A 80 -3.61 -7.30 -1.56
C MET A 80 -3.40 -8.63 -2.25
N TYR A 81 -2.15 -9.08 -2.25
CA TYR A 81 -1.72 -10.38 -2.76
C TYR A 81 -1.82 -11.44 -1.68
N TYR A 82 -1.92 -12.72 -2.05
CA TYR A 82 -1.95 -13.79 -1.06
C TYR A 82 -0.60 -13.91 -0.33
N THR A 83 0.52 -13.84 -1.07
CA THR A 83 1.89 -13.80 -0.54
C THR A 83 2.75 -12.75 -1.25
N LYS A 84 3.93 -12.47 -0.68
CA LYS A 84 4.98 -11.71 -1.37
C LYS A 84 5.39 -12.34 -2.70
N GLY A 85 5.50 -13.67 -2.76
CA GLY A 85 5.82 -14.39 -3.99
C GLY A 85 4.78 -14.21 -5.10
N ASP A 86 3.51 -14.02 -4.74
CA ASP A 86 2.46 -13.69 -5.73
C ASP A 86 2.61 -12.27 -6.27
N TYR A 87 3.01 -11.31 -5.42
CA TYR A 87 3.36 -9.96 -5.88
C TYR A 87 4.58 -9.98 -6.80
N GLU A 88 5.64 -10.68 -6.42
CA GLU A 88 6.86 -10.82 -7.23
C GLU A 88 6.57 -11.46 -8.60
N LYS A 89 5.71 -12.48 -8.63
CA LYS A 89 5.21 -13.06 -9.89
C LYS A 89 4.38 -12.07 -10.71
N ALA A 90 3.57 -11.23 -10.07
CA ALA A 90 2.72 -10.25 -10.76
C ALA A 90 3.55 -9.13 -11.40
N ILE A 91 4.68 -8.74 -10.81
CA ILE A 91 5.59 -7.74 -11.36
C ILE A 91 6.66 -8.35 -12.27
N SER A 92 6.89 -9.67 -12.22
CA SER A 92 7.90 -10.30 -13.05
C SER A 92 7.48 -10.25 -14.52
N ASN A 93 8.25 -9.54 -15.32
CA ASN A 93 8.02 -9.37 -16.75
C ASN A 93 8.52 -10.62 -17.49
N ASN A 94 7.75 -11.71 -17.44
CA ASN A 94 8.08 -12.96 -18.12
C ASN A 94 7.27 -13.03 -19.42
N GLU A 95 7.81 -12.48 -20.50
CA GLU A 95 7.15 -12.32 -21.81
C GLU A 95 6.63 -13.62 -22.41
N THR A 96 7.15 -14.77 -21.96
CA THR A 96 6.86 -16.10 -22.53
C THR A 96 5.81 -16.90 -21.75
N LYS A 97 5.39 -16.47 -20.55
CA LYS A 97 4.40 -17.22 -19.74
C LYS A 97 3.28 -16.31 -19.24
N LYS A 98 2.04 -16.65 -19.59
CA LYS A 98 0.84 -16.04 -18.99
C LYS A 98 0.74 -16.43 -17.51
N ILE A 99 1.11 -15.51 -16.62
CA ILE A 99 0.99 -15.68 -15.17
C ILE A 99 -0.40 -15.19 -14.74
N LYS A 100 -1.11 -16.00 -13.95
CA LYS A 100 -2.38 -15.62 -13.32
C LYS A 100 -2.18 -15.45 -11.81
N VAL A 101 -2.32 -14.21 -11.33
CA VAL A 101 -2.29 -13.90 -9.89
C VAL A 101 -3.65 -13.33 -9.48
N LYS A 102 -4.21 -13.84 -8.38
CA LYS A 102 -5.42 -13.28 -7.78
C LYS A 102 -5.02 -12.16 -6.83
N VAL A 103 -5.50 -10.95 -7.12
CA VAL A 103 -5.31 -9.75 -6.29
C VAL A 103 -6.66 -9.20 -5.86
N LYS A 104 -6.71 -8.65 -4.65
CA LYS A 104 -7.83 -7.79 -4.23
C LYS A 104 -7.35 -6.34 -4.23
N SER A 105 -8.12 -5.47 -4.85
CA SER A 105 -7.70 -4.10 -5.11
C SER A 105 -8.81 -3.12 -4.75
N TRP A 106 -8.42 -1.98 -4.16
CA TRP A 106 -9.32 -0.88 -3.88
C TRP A 106 -8.67 0.44 -4.24
N SER A 107 -9.50 1.38 -4.70
CA SER A 107 -9.06 2.76 -4.91
C SER A 107 -9.01 3.53 -3.60
N LEU A 108 -7.95 4.31 -3.43
CA LEU A 108 -7.77 5.27 -2.34
C LEU A 108 -8.25 6.67 -2.74
N ILE A 109 -8.74 6.87 -3.98
CA ILE A 109 -9.36 8.12 -4.38
C ILE A 109 -10.60 8.38 -3.52
N GLY A 110 -10.63 9.53 -2.84
CA GLY A 110 -11.73 9.89 -1.93
C GLY A 110 -11.80 9.05 -0.66
N ALA A 111 -10.82 8.17 -0.41
CA ALA A 111 -10.77 7.38 0.80
C ALA A 111 -10.33 8.23 2.00
N GLN A 112 -10.76 7.81 3.19
CA GLN A 112 -10.39 8.44 4.46
C GLN A 112 -9.58 7.47 5.31
N LEU A 113 -8.45 7.95 5.83
CA LEU A 113 -7.69 7.24 6.85
C LEU A 113 -8.29 7.58 8.22
N LEU A 114 -9.03 6.64 8.82
CA LEU A 114 -9.72 6.86 10.10
C LEU A 114 -8.77 6.76 11.31
N THR A 115 -7.60 6.18 11.10
CA THR A 115 -6.56 6.00 12.10
C THR A 115 -5.26 6.62 11.56
N PRO A 116 -5.04 7.94 11.76
CA PRO A 116 -3.84 8.61 11.25
C PRO A 116 -2.55 8.05 11.87
N GLU A 117 -2.66 7.47 13.06
CA GLU A 117 -1.60 6.71 13.74
C GLU A 117 -2.05 5.26 13.98
N PRO A 118 -1.12 4.27 13.99
CA PRO A 118 -1.46 2.88 14.25
C PRO A 118 -2.13 2.72 15.62
N ARG A 119 -3.31 2.11 15.65
CA ARG A 119 -4.00 1.71 16.89
C ARG A 119 -3.58 0.31 17.31
N THR A 120 -3.82 -0.05 18.56
CA THR A 120 -3.53 -1.40 19.08
C THR A 120 -4.82 -2.16 19.36
N VAL A 121 -4.79 -3.47 19.12
CA VAL A 121 -5.86 -4.40 19.50
C VAL A 121 -5.27 -5.59 20.25
N HIS A 122 -5.95 -6.00 21.33
CA HIS A 122 -5.58 -7.15 22.14
C HIS A 122 -6.63 -8.26 22.02
N TYR A 123 -6.19 -9.47 21.66
CA TYR A 123 -7.06 -10.64 21.57
C TYR A 123 -6.83 -11.55 22.78
N MET A 124 -7.51 -11.26 23.88
CA MET A 124 -7.35 -11.99 25.15
C MET A 124 -7.63 -13.50 25.04
N LYS A 125 -8.51 -13.91 24.11
CA LYS A 125 -8.96 -15.30 23.97
C LYS A 125 -8.04 -16.18 23.12
N ASP A 126 -7.12 -15.61 22.34
CA ASP A 126 -6.44 -16.32 21.26
C ASP A 126 -4.93 -16.52 21.49
N SER A 127 -4.46 -16.54 22.74
CA SER A 127 -3.05 -16.78 23.13
C SER A 127 -2.00 -15.81 22.53
N CYS A 128 -2.41 -14.79 21.77
CA CYS A 128 -1.54 -13.75 21.26
C CYS A 128 -1.04 -12.88 22.42
N LYS A 129 0.18 -13.13 22.89
CA LYS A 129 0.81 -12.38 23.99
C LYS A 129 1.05 -10.90 23.65
N ASN A 130 1.17 -10.56 22.36
CA ASN A 130 1.50 -9.21 21.92
C ASN A 130 0.30 -8.53 21.23
N PRO A 131 0.04 -7.24 21.52
CA PRO A 131 -0.95 -6.48 20.77
C PRO A 131 -0.60 -6.40 19.30
N TRP A 132 -1.62 -6.40 18.45
CA TRP A 132 -1.45 -6.09 17.04
C TRP A 132 -1.62 -4.59 16.82
N SER A 133 -0.78 -4.03 15.96
CA SER A 133 -0.96 -2.67 15.46
C SER A 133 -1.83 -2.69 14.21
N TYR A 134 -2.78 -1.77 14.07
CA TYR A 134 -3.66 -1.73 12.91
C TYR A 134 -4.02 -0.31 12.49
N ILE A 135 -4.42 -0.18 11.23
CA ILE A 135 -5.02 1.01 10.64
C ILE A 135 -6.35 0.67 9.97
N VAL A 136 -7.21 1.68 9.81
CA VAL A 136 -8.51 1.56 9.12
C VAL A 136 -8.60 2.62 8.03
N VAL A 137 -8.80 2.14 6.81
CA VAL A 137 -9.06 2.97 5.62
C VAL A 137 -10.52 2.78 5.24
N LEU A 138 -11.28 3.87 5.16
CA LEU A 138 -12.65 3.88 4.67
C LEU A 138 -12.64 4.33 3.21
N THR A 139 -13.04 3.46 2.28
CA THR A 139 -13.14 3.82 0.86
C THR A 139 -14.30 4.78 0.62
N MET A 140 -14.31 5.44 -0.55
CA MET A 140 -15.42 6.31 -0.96
C MET A 140 -16.77 5.57 -0.98
N ASP A 141 -16.76 4.27 -1.29
CA ASP A 141 -17.95 3.41 -1.29
C ASP A 141 -18.42 2.98 0.12
N GLY A 142 -17.79 3.50 1.18
CA GLY A 142 -18.12 3.16 2.56
C GLY A 142 -17.65 1.76 2.99
N ILE A 143 -16.65 1.19 2.31
CA ILE A 143 -16.04 -0.08 2.70
C ILE A 143 -14.89 0.19 3.65
N ALA A 144 -14.94 -0.40 4.84
CA ALA A 144 -13.83 -0.35 5.77
C ALA A 144 -12.80 -1.45 5.46
N ILE A 145 -11.56 -1.04 5.22
CA ILE A 145 -10.39 -1.89 5.04
C ILE A 145 -9.53 -1.75 6.29
N LYS A 146 -9.50 -2.80 7.11
CA LYS A 146 -8.60 -2.87 8.28
C LYS A 146 -7.34 -3.59 7.87
N ILE A 147 -6.19 -3.00 8.19
CA ILE A 147 -4.88 -3.57 7.93
C ILE A 147 -4.17 -3.64 9.28
N GLY A 148 -3.81 -4.83 9.70
CA GLY A 148 -3.13 -5.12 10.94
C GLY A 148 -1.74 -5.72 10.69
N HIS A 149 -0.90 -5.64 11.71
CA HIS A 149 0.41 -6.28 11.74
C HIS A 149 0.78 -6.62 13.20
N PRO A 150 1.39 -7.79 13.46
CA PRO A 150 1.84 -8.16 14.82
C PRO A 150 3.01 -7.31 15.34
N HIS A 151 3.65 -6.54 14.45
CA HIS A 151 4.75 -5.62 14.76
C HIS A 151 4.47 -4.21 14.24
N LYS A 152 4.75 -3.17 15.03
CA LYS A 152 4.49 -1.77 14.65
C LYS A 152 5.17 -1.36 13.34
N PHE A 153 6.43 -1.76 13.16
CA PHE A 153 7.20 -1.42 11.96
C PHE A 153 6.52 -1.86 10.65
N GLY A 154 5.95 -3.07 10.63
CA GLY A 154 5.30 -3.59 9.43
C GLY A 154 4.03 -2.84 9.03
N ILE A 155 3.34 -2.21 9.99
CA ILE A 155 2.15 -1.38 9.69
C ILE A 155 2.53 0.04 9.29
N GLU A 156 3.61 0.61 9.84
CA GLU A 156 4.11 1.95 9.51
C GLU A 156 4.47 2.05 8.02
N LEU A 157 5.11 1.01 7.46
CA LEU A 157 5.40 0.94 6.02
C LEU A 157 4.15 1.11 5.14
N VAL A 158 3.05 0.48 5.51
CA VAL A 158 1.79 0.57 4.76
C VAL A 158 1.09 1.89 5.03
N LEU A 159 1.09 2.35 6.29
CA LEU A 159 0.48 3.61 6.71
C LEU A 159 1.05 4.82 5.94
N GLU A 160 2.38 4.92 5.86
CA GLU A 160 3.04 6.03 5.16
C GLU A 160 2.62 6.09 3.68
N ARG A 161 2.55 4.93 3.03
CA ARG A 161 2.09 4.87 1.63
C ARG A 161 0.61 5.19 1.47
N VAL A 162 -0.25 4.74 2.38
CA VAL A 162 -1.67 5.12 2.39
C VAL A 162 -1.83 6.63 2.56
N LYS A 163 -1.08 7.25 3.49
CA LYS A 163 -1.08 8.71 3.70
C LYS A 163 -0.68 9.44 2.42
N MET A 164 0.44 9.04 1.79
CA MET A 164 0.90 9.61 0.53
C MET A 164 -0.13 9.47 -0.58
N ALA A 165 -0.70 8.28 -0.78
CA ALA A 165 -1.69 8.02 -1.82
C ALA A 165 -2.97 8.85 -1.62
N ILE A 166 -3.54 8.87 -0.41
CA ILE A 166 -4.73 9.67 -0.11
C ILE A 166 -4.45 11.16 -0.33
N ASN A 167 -3.31 11.68 0.16
CA ASN A 167 -2.96 13.09 -0.03
C ASN A 167 -2.77 13.45 -1.51
N HIS A 168 -2.11 12.60 -2.29
CA HIS A 168 -1.93 12.80 -3.72
C HIS A 168 -3.27 12.83 -4.48
N THR A 169 -4.25 12.01 -4.07
CA THR A 169 -5.58 12.05 -4.70
C THR A 169 -6.39 13.30 -4.34
N LYS A 170 -6.09 13.96 -3.22
CA LYS A 170 -6.70 15.25 -2.85
C LYS A 170 -6.16 16.40 -3.69
N THR A 171 -4.85 16.39 -4.00
CA THR A 171 -4.24 17.45 -4.82
C THR A 171 -4.66 17.37 -6.29
N TYR A 172 -4.99 16.18 -6.79
CA TYR A 172 -5.40 15.97 -8.19
C TYR A 172 -6.86 16.33 -8.49
N LYS A 173 -7.69 16.52 -7.47
CA LYS A 173 -9.08 16.94 -7.65
C LYS A 173 -9.24 18.27 -6.94
N GLY A 174 -9.48 19.33 -7.72
CA GLY A 174 -9.97 20.61 -7.20
C GLY A 174 -11.36 20.44 -6.59
N PHE A 175 -11.39 19.90 -5.37
CA PHE A 175 -12.49 19.95 -4.42
C PHE A 175 -12.02 20.74 -3.19
#